data_AF-A0A9D1AW44-F1
#
_entry.id   AF-A0A9D1AW44-F1
#
_cell.length_a   1.000
_cell.length_b   1.000
_cell.length_c   1.000
_cell.angle_alpha   90.00
_cell.angle_beta   90.00
_cell.angle_gamma   90.00
#
_symmetry.space_group_name_H-M   'P 1'
#
loop_
_entity.id
_entity.type
_entity.pdbx_description
1 polymer ?
#
loop_
_entity_poly.entity_id
_entity_poly.type
_entity_poly.pdbx_seq_one_letter_code
_entity_poly.pdbx_strand_id
1 'polypeptide(L)'
;MSMVSSCPQRTRWCARSQIRGSTPPHLTRAGSRSKPERSRSLDPTTRGPLEQGHVTILSEKIQPRSAPLRIDEDHQREQYFFDGPTTRRLADLLARFEHPCCLCAPRVGQELVERGRRCRTLDIDERFGALEGFSTWDLYRPLPLDTSFDVILCDPPFNRVSLSQLFRAVGILAQGSLEQPLALCYLARRSGALLGTFAPFGLEATGLQLGYVSVRPIAEHRIELFTNFPIDPV
;
A
#
# COMPACT_ATOMS: atom_id res chain seq x y z
N MET A 1 43.51 18.27 35.85
CA MET A 1 42.72 18.04 37.08
C MET A 1 41.25 17.99 36.70
N SER A 2 40.56 17.04 37.29
CA SER A 2 39.27 16.43 36.93
C SER A 2 38.04 17.32 36.98
N MET A 3 36.99 16.91 36.25
CA MET A 3 35.55 16.79 36.64
C MET A 3 34.78 16.45 35.34
N VAL A 4 34.38 15.21 35.04
CA VAL A 4 33.38 14.28 35.62
C VAL A 4 31.92 14.76 35.50
N SER A 5 31.14 13.93 34.79
CA SER A 5 29.68 13.68 34.87
C SER A 5 28.68 14.79 34.50
N SER A 6 27.72 14.47 33.64
CA SER A 6 26.55 13.65 34.03
C SER A 6 25.62 13.34 32.85
N CYS A 7 25.07 12.13 32.91
CA CYS A 7 24.06 11.54 32.04
C CYS A 7 22.69 11.63 32.75
N PRO A 8 21.58 11.92 32.05
CA PRO A 8 20.24 11.67 32.57
C PRO A 8 19.54 10.51 31.83
N GLN A 9 19.52 9.39 32.54
CA GLN A 9 18.38 8.54 32.88
C GLN A 9 17.29 8.22 31.84
N ARG A 10 17.28 6.93 31.50
CA ARG A 10 16.15 6.12 31.01
C ARG A 10 14.99 6.14 32.02
N THR A 11 13.78 6.47 31.57
CA THR A 11 12.54 6.16 32.28
C THR A 11 11.92 4.87 31.75
N ARG A 12 11.78 3.91 32.67
CA ARG A 12 11.09 2.64 32.50
C ARG A 12 9.59 2.88 32.61
N TRP A 13 8.81 2.34 31.68
CA TRP A 13 7.38 2.09 31.91
C TRP A 13 7.17 0.59 32.11
N CYS A 14 6.90 0.21 33.35
CA CYS A 14 6.36 -1.08 33.75
C CYS A 14 4.83 -0.97 33.71
N ALA A 15 4.17 -1.83 32.92
CA ALA A 15 2.80 -2.24 33.19
C ALA A 15 2.73 -3.76 33.05
N ARG A 16 2.73 -4.43 34.21
CA ARG A 16 2.33 -5.83 34.34
C ARG A 16 0.81 -5.88 34.45
N SER A 17 0.16 -6.73 33.66
CA SER A 17 -1.10 -7.35 34.03
C SER A 17 -1.12 -8.78 33.49
N GLN A 18 -0.84 -9.73 34.39
CA GLN A 18 -1.19 -11.15 34.24
C GLN A 18 -2.63 -11.34 34.72
N ILE A 19 -3.41 -12.18 34.02
CA ILE A 19 -4.40 -13.16 34.53
C ILE A 19 -4.69 -14.08 33.32
N ARG A 20 -4.12 -15.31 33.28
CA ARG A 20 -4.78 -16.63 33.47
C ARG A 20 -6.03 -16.77 32.58
N GLY A 21 -6.12 -17.63 31.56
CA GLY A 21 -5.69 -19.03 31.44
C GLY A 21 -6.92 -19.92 31.57
N SER A 22 -7.33 -20.65 30.52
CA SER A 22 -8.17 -21.88 30.55
C SER A 22 -8.44 -22.44 29.15
N THR A 23 -7.85 -23.59 28.86
CA THR A 23 -8.28 -24.61 27.87
C THR A 23 -7.86 -25.97 28.44
N PRO A 24 -8.33 -27.12 27.94
CA PRO A 24 -9.70 -27.68 27.79
C PRO A 24 -9.85 -28.95 28.68
N PRO A 25 -10.83 -29.87 28.44
CA PRO A 25 -10.41 -31.13 27.81
C PRO A 25 -11.45 -31.90 26.94
N HIS A 26 -10.88 -32.64 25.97
CA HIS A 26 -11.17 -34.01 25.45
C HIS A 26 -12.58 -34.62 25.34
N LEU A 27 -12.82 -35.28 24.18
CA LEU A 27 -13.07 -36.74 23.97
C LEU A 27 -13.18 -36.99 22.44
N THR A 28 -12.22 -37.66 21.76
CA THR A 28 -12.19 -39.10 21.34
C THR A 28 -13.43 -39.56 20.53
N ARG A 29 -13.41 -40.38 19.45
CA ARG A 29 -12.49 -41.41 18.93
C ARG A 29 -12.99 -41.91 17.54
N ALA A 30 -12.07 -42.51 16.76
CA ALA A 30 -12.24 -43.60 15.76
C ALA A 30 -13.05 -43.34 14.47
N GLY A 31 -12.69 -43.87 13.29
CA GLY A 31 -11.66 -44.85 12.95
C GLY A 31 -11.69 -45.25 11.46
N SER A 32 -10.76 -46.18 11.11
CA SER A 32 -10.60 -47.01 9.89
C SER A 32 -10.45 -46.31 8.54
N ARG A 33 -9.30 -46.35 7.85
CA ARG A 33 -8.66 -47.48 7.11
C ARG A 33 -9.57 -48.19 6.10
N SER A 34 -9.37 -47.93 4.81
CA SER A 34 -9.00 -48.95 3.80
C SER A 34 -8.81 -48.33 2.40
N LYS A 35 -7.60 -48.52 1.85
CA LYS A 35 -7.24 -48.56 0.41
C LYS A 35 -6.83 -50.04 0.16
N PRO A 36 -6.50 -50.46 -1.07
CA PRO A 36 -7.03 -50.19 -2.41
C PRO A 36 -7.44 -51.53 -3.09
N GLU A 37 -7.83 -51.51 -4.36
CA GLU A 37 -7.62 -52.56 -5.40
C GLU A 37 -8.81 -52.65 -6.36
N ARG A 38 -8.60 -52.33 -7.64
CA ARG A 38 -8.44 -53.38 -8.65
C ARG A 38 -7.98 -52.80 -9.99
N SER A 39 -6.79 -53.27 -10.33
CA SER A 39 -6.22 -53.48 -11.65
C SER A 39 -7.20 -54.06 -12.67
N ARG A 40 -7.21 -53.46 -13.86
CA ARG A 40 -7.45 -54.09 -15.17
C ARG A 40 -6.47 -53.41 -16.14
N SER A 41 -5.33 -54.03 -16.38
CA SER A 41 -5.04 -54.89 -17.53
C SER A 41 -5.08 -54.10 -18.85
N LEU A 42 -3.86 -53.76 -19.29
CA LEU A 42 -3.52 -53.36 -20.63
C LEU A 42 -3.85 -54.50 -21.59
N ASP A 43 -4.44 -54.18 -22.75
CA ASP A 43 -4.19 -54.91 -23.98
C ASP A 43 -3.91 -53.88 -25.10
N PRO A 44 -2.87 -54.10 -25.92
CA PRO A 44 -2.40 -53.15 -26.91
C PRO A 44 -3.12 -53.38 -28.25
N THR A 45 -2.87 -52.48 -29.19
CA THR A 45 -3.17 -52.59 -30.63
C THR A 45 -4.42 -51.84 -31.09
N THR A 46 -4.27 -50.54 -31.33
CA THR A 46 -4.75 -49.91 -32.57
C THR A 46 -3.84 -48.71 -32.87
N ARG A 47 -2.88 -48.87 -33.78
CA ARG A 47 -2.12 -47.75 -34.36
C ARG A 47 -3.03 -47.04 -35.37
N GLY A 48 -3.60 -45.91 -34.97
CA GLY A 48 -4.20 -44.92 -35.86
C GLY A 48 -3.21 -43.79 -36.19
N PRO A 49 -3.38 -43.06 -37.31
CA PRO A 49 -2.37 -42.14 -37.83
C PRO A 49 -2.21 -40.89 -36.95
N LEU A 50 -0.99 -40.36 -36.94
CA LEU A 50 -0.61 -39.08 -36.35
C LEU A 50 -1.45 -37.93 -36.94
N GLU A 51 -2.49 -37.52 -36.22
CA GLU A 51 -3.09 -36.20 -36.42
C GLU A 51 -2.17 -35.14 -35.81
N GLN A 52 -1.70 -34.25 -36.68
CA GLN A 52 -1.00 -33.04 -36.32
C GLN A 52 -1.96 -32.16 -35.50
N GLY A 53 -1.77 -32.17 -34.18
CA GLY A 53 -2.46 -31.26 -33.27
C GLY A 53 -2.13 -29.82 -33.63
N HIS A 54 -3.03 -29.19 -34.37
CA HIS A 54 -3.03 -27.77 -34.65
C HIS A 54 -3.28 -27.05 -33.32
N VAL A 55 -2.20 -26.60 -32.67
CA VAL A 55 -2.29 -25.74 -31.48
C VAL A 55 -2.91 -24.43 -31.94
N THR A 56 -4.23 -24.34 -31.82
CA THR A 56 -4.96 -23.08 -31.99
C THR A 56 -4.61 -22.27 -30.76
N ILE A 57 -3.58 -21.42 -30.86
CA ILE A 57 -3.36 -20.34 -29.91
C ILE A 57 -4.61 -19.48 -30.01
N LEU A 58 -5.54 -19.67 -29.07
CA LEU A 58 -6.63 -18.73 -28.85
C LEU A 58 -5.96 -17.42 -28.49
N SER A 59 -5.83 -16.54 -29.49
CA SER A 59 -5.54 -15.14 -29.24
C SER A 59 -6.69 -14.60 -28.42
N GLU A 60 -6.56 -14.66 -27.10
CA GLU A 60 -7.41 -13.89 -26.20
C GLU A 60 -7.36 -12.45 -26.70
N LYS A 61 -8.51 -11.97 -27.19
CA LYS A 61 -8.70 -10.58 -27.53
C LYS A 61 -8.47 -9.79 -26.24
N ILE A 62 -7.27 -9.23 -26.09
CA ILE A 62 -6.99 -8.20 -25.09
C ILE A 62 -7.95 -7.07 -25.42
N GLN A 63 -9.02 -6.92 -24.62
CA GLN A 63 -9.92 -5.80 -24.76
C GLN A 63 -9.09 -4.51 -24.60
N PRO A 64 -9.30 -3.51 -25.45
CA PRO A 64 -8.58 -2.25 -25.33
C PRO A 64 -8.83 -1.68 -23.93
N ARG A 65 -7.75 -1.35 -23.22
CA ARG A 65 -7.83 -0.60 -21.95
C ARG A 65 -8.68 0.65 -22.22
N SER A 66 -9.62 0.93 -21.30
CA SER A 66 -10.43 2.14 -21.35
C SER A 66 -9.54 3.37 -21.51
N ALA A 67 -10.03 4.38 -22.24
CA ALA A 67 -9.30 5.64 -22.40
C ALA A 67 -8.93 6.23 -21.02
N PRO A 68 -7.75 6.88 -20.89
CA PRO A 68 -7.27 7.38 -19.61
C PRO A 68 -8.27 8.39 -19.03
N LEU A 69 -8.55 8.27 -17.73
CA LEU A 69 -9.45 9.18 -17.03
C LEU A 69 -8.85 10.58 -17.02
N ARG A 70 -9.63 11.56 -17.49
CA ARG A 70 -9.27 12.97 -17.53
C ARG A 70 -10.11 13.73 -16.51
N ILE A 71 -9.52 13.96 -15.34
CA ILE A 71 -10.13 14.69 -14.21
C ILE A 71 -9.24 15.88 -13.90
N ASP A 72 -9.79 17.09 -13.92
CA ASP A 72 -9.04 18.28 -13.52
C ASP A 72 -8.96 18.41 -11.99
N GLU A 73 -7.90 19.07 -11.53
CA GLU A 73 -7.68 19.35 -10.11
C GLU A 73 -8.84 20.15 -9.51
N ASP A 74 -9.26 19.78 -8.32
CA ASP A 74 -10.18 20.57 -7.49
C ASP A 74 -9.44 21.17 -6.29
N HIS A 75 -8.92 22.38 -6.45
CA HIS A 75 -8.18 23.08 -5.39
C HIS A 75 -9.07 23.42 -4.19
N GLN A 76 -10.41 23.46 -4.35
CA GLN A 76 -11.32 23.62 -3.21
C GLN A 76 -11.34 22.37 -2.31
N ARG A 77 -10.83 21.23 -2.79
CA ARG A 77 -10.63 20.00 -2.01
C ARG A 77 -9.18 19.79 -1.57
N GLU A 78 -8.30 20.76 -1.84
CA GLU A 78 -6.84 20.60 -1.74
C GLU A 78 -6.31 19.45 -2.61
N GLN A 79 -6.96 19.19 -3.74
CA GLN A 79 -6.49 18.22 -4.71
C GLN A 79 -5.46 18.88 -5.62
N TYR A 80 -4.21 18.50 -5.45
CA TYR A 80 -3.09 18.87 -6.33
C TYR A 80 -2.51 17.59 -6.90
N PHE A 81 -2.27 17.55 -8.19
CA PHE A 81 -1.67 16.39 -8.85
C PHE A 81 -0.17 16.56 -8.98
N PHE A 82 0.53 15.46 -8.73
CA PHE A 82 1.93 15.32 -9.11
C PHE A 82 2.14 15.63 -10.59
N ASP A 83 3.29 16.20 -10.93
CA ASP A 83 3.69 16.29 -12.33
C ASP A 83 3.97 14.89 -12.91
N GLY A 84 4.10 14.83 -14.24
CA GLY A 84 4.37 13.56 -14.95
C GLY A 84 5.63 12.83 -14.44
N PRO A 85 6.80 13.50 -14.32
CA PRO A 85 8.01 12.89 -13.76
C PRO A 85 7.80 12.29 -12.36
N THR A 86 7.17 13.01 -11.45
CA THR A 86 6.92 12.58 -10.08
C THR A 86 5.95 11.41 -10.04
N THR A 87 4.84 11.50 -10.79
CA THR A 87 3.86 10.42 -10.90
C THR A 87 4.51 9.12 -11.35
N ARG A 88 5.31 9.17 -12.43
CA ARG A 88 5.98 7.99 -12.97
C ARG A 88 6.96 7.38 -11.96
N ARG A 89 7.71 8.23 -11.26
CA ARG A 89 8.68 7.80 -10.26
C ARG A 89 8.03 7.13 -9.05
N LEU A 90 6.93 7.69 -8.55
CA LEU A 90 6.16 7.07 -7.48
C LEU A 90 5.53 5.75 -7.94
N ALA A 91 5.05 5.68 -9.18
CA ALA A 91 4.59 4.41 -9.75
C ALA A 91 5.72 3.38 -9.89
N ASP A 92 6.94 3.77 -10.26
CA ASP A 92 8.11 2.87 -10.30
C ASP A 92 8.47 2.34 -8.91
N LEU A 93 8.37 3.20 -7.88
CA LEU A 93 8.56 2.80 -6.49
C LEU A 93 7.53 1.74 -6.08
N LEU A 94 6.25 2.00 -6.35
CA LEU A 94 5.14 1.11 -5.98
C LEU A 94 5.07 -0.17 -6.81
N ALA A 95 5.61 -0.17 -8.03
CA ALA A 95 5.66 -1.34 -8.89
C ALA A 95 6.52 -2.49 -8.35
N ARG A 96 7.28 -2.28 -7.26
CA ARG A 96 8.05 -3.31 -6.55
C ARG A 96 7.17 -4.17 -5.63
N PHE A 97 5.97 -3.69 -5.34
CA PHE A 97 5.01 -4.29 -4.43
C PHE A 97 3.89 -4.99 -5.24
N GLU A 98 3.33 -6.04 -4.66
CA GLU A 98 2.25 -6.85 -5.24
C GLU A 98 0.87 -6.21 -5.02
N HIS A 99 0.65 -5.59 -3.86
CA HIS A 99 -0.65 -5.04 -3.43
C HIS A 99 -0.55 -3.58 -2.93
N PRO A 100 0.00 -2.65 -3.73
CA PRO A 100 0.17 -1.27 -3.29
C PRO A 100 -1.16 -0.56 -3.10
N CYS A 101 -1.25 0.27 -2.06
CA CYS A 101 -2.34 1.21 -1.82
C CYS A 101 -1.92 2.65 -2.12
N CYS A 102 -2.64 3.32 -3.02
CA CYS A 102 -2.54 4.76 -3.30
C CYS A 102 -3.66 5.49 -2.54
N LEU A 103 -3.36 6.03 -1.36
CA LEU A 103 -4.27 6.81 -0.53
C LEU A 103 -4.15 8.30 -0.86
N CYS A 104 -5.25 8.94 -1.25
CA CYS A 104 -5.28 10.35 -1.69
C CYS A 104 -4.30 10.66 -2.85
N ALA A 105 -3.83 9.63 -3.57
CA ALA A 105 -2.88 9.74 -4.67
C ALA A 105 -3.43 9.10 -5.96
N PRO A 106 -4.63 9.49 -6.42
CA PRO A 106 -5.34 8.74 -7.46
C PRO A 106 -4.64 8.74 -8.81
N ARG A 107 -3.83 9.76 -9.11
CA ARG A 107 -3.03 9.80 -10.35
C ARG A 107 -1.89 8.78 -10.37
N VAL A 108 -1.32 8.45 -9.21
CA VAL A 108 -0.32 7.36 -9.12
C VAL A 108 -1.00 6.00 -9.32
N GLY A 109 -2.20 5.82 -8.75
CA GLY A 109 -3.01 4.62 -8.98
C GLY A 109 -3.40 4.45 -10.45
N GLN A 110 -3.81 5.54 -11.10
CA GLN A 110 -4.09 5.56 -12.53
C GLN A 110 -2.86 5.17 -13.37
N GLU A 111 -1.69 5.74 -13.09
CA GLU A 111 -0.45 5.40 -13.78
C GLU A 111 -0.10 3.90 -13.62
N LEU A 112 -0.30 3.32 -12.43
CA LEU A 112 -0.10 1.88 -12.21
C LEU A 112 -1.05 1.03 -13.07
N VAL A 113 -2.34 1.36 -13.10
CA VAL A 113 -3.35 0.66 -13.91
C VAL A 113 -3.04 0.78 -15.41
N GLU A 114 -2.64 1.96 -15.88
CA GLU A 114 -2.26 2.21 -17.27
C GLU A 114 -1.03 1.38 -17.67
N ARG A 115 -0.13 1.07 -16.72
CA ARG A 115 1.00 0.13 -16.90
C ARG A 115 0.61 -1.35 -16.75
N GLY A 116 -0.65 -1.66 -16.43
CA GLY A 116 -1.13 -3.02 -16.21
C GLY A 116 -0.81 -3.59 -14.85
N ARG A 117 -0.54 -2.74 -13.87
CA ARG A 117 -0.30 -3.13 -12.49
C ARG A 117 -1.59 -2.94 -11.69
N ARG A 118 -1.92 -3.94 -10.88
CA ARG A 118 -3.02 -3.83 -9.92
C ARG A 118 -2.58 -2.96 -8.75
N CYS A 119 -3.49 -2.14 -8.27
CA CYS A 119 -3.32 -1.37 -7.04
C CYS A 119 -4.70 -1.10 -6.42
N ARG A 120 -4.72 -0.79 -5.13
CA ARG A 120 -5.89 -0.18 -4.50
C ARG A 120 -5.72 1.33 -4.56
N THR A 121 -6.72 2.05 -5.07
CA THR A 121 -6.77 3.51 -4.97
C THR A 121 -7.87 3.90 -3.98
N LEU A 122 -7.53 4.67 -2.95
CA LEU A 122 -8.46 5.15 -1.94
C LEU A 122 -8.51 6.68 -2.00
N ASP A 123 -9.67 7.24 -2.29
CA ASP A 123 -9.90 8.69 -2.28
C ASP A 123 -11.36 8.98 -1.91
N ILE A 124 -11.66 10.20 -1.47
CA ILE A 124 -13.05 10.66 -1.27
C ILE A 124 -13.68 11.14 -2.59
N ASP A 125 -12.87 11.43 -3.60
CA ASP A 125 -13.31 11.95 -4.88
C ASP A 125 -13.83 10.86 -5.83
N GLU A 126 -15.15 10.67 -5.82
CA GLU A 126 -15.86 9.68 -6.64
C GLU A 126 -15.73 9.90 -8.14
N ARG A 127 -15.18 11.04 -8.61
CA ARG A 127 -14.85 11.24 -10.03
C ARG A 127 -13.90 10.16 -10.55
N PHE A 128 -13.08 9.58 -9.67
CA PHE A 128 -12.21 8.45 -9.97
C PHE A 128 -12.92 7.07 -9.93
N GLY A 129 -14.25 7.02 -9.76
CA GLY A 129 -15.01 5.78 -9.60
C GLY A 129 -14.89 4.76 -10.75
N ALA A 130 -14.50 5.20 -11.94
CA ALA A 130 -14.25 4.34 -13.09
C ALA A 130 -12.81 3.78 -13.16
N LEU A 131 -11.92 4.20 -12.25
CA LEU A 131 -10.54 3.71 -12.17
C LEU A 131 -10.54 2.29 -11.59
N GLU A 132 -9.87 1.36 -12.27
CA GLU A 132 -9.72 -0.01 -11.77
C GLU A 132 -9.06 0.00 -10.37
N GLY A 133 -9.65 -0.74 -9.43
CA GLY A 133 -9.15 -0.81 -8.06
C GLY A 133 -9.46 0.42 -7.21
N PHE A 134 -10.24 1.38 -7.70
CA PHE A 134 -10.73 2.50 -6.89
C PHE A 134 -11.75 2.06 -5.85
N SER A 135 -11.72 2.69 -4.69
CA SER A 135 -12.78 2.65 -3.68
C SER A 135 -12.89 4.01 -3.01
N THR A 136 -14.11 4.51 -2.89
CA THR A 136 -14.38 5.69 -2.06
C THR A 136 -13.98 5.38 -0.62
N TRP A 137 -13.11 6.21 -0.04
CA TRP A 137 -12.68 6.06 1.35
C TRP A 137 -12.37 7.43 1.96
N ASP A 138 -12.97 7.69 3.11
CA ASP A 138 -12.91 8.98 3.77
C ASP A 138 -11.75 9.02 4.78
N LEU A 139 -10.65 9.69 4.44
CA LEU A 139 -9.52 9.92 5.34
C LEU A 139 -9.91 10.74 6.59
N TYR A 140 -10.97 11.55 6.52
CA TYR A 140 -11.51 12.29 7.66
C TYR A 140 -12.28 11.40 8.63
N ARG A 141 -12.85 10.31 8.13
CA ARG A 141 -13.64 9.34 8.91
C ARG A 141 -13.19 7.92 8.56
N PRO A 142 -11.94 7.56 8.86
CA PRO A 142 -11.35 6.32 8.40
C PRO A 142 -12.09 5.12 9.00
N LEU A 143 -12.44 4.18 8.11
CA LEU A 143 -13.05 2.89 8.46
C LEU A 143 -12.08 1.75 8.09
N PRO A 144 -12.09 0.65 8.86
CA PRO A 144 -11.31 -0.54 8.52
C PRO A 144 -11.69 -1.10 7.14
N LEU A 145 -10.72 -1.75 6.49
CA LEU A 145 -10.91 -2.51 5.26
C LEU A 145 -10.48 -3.95 5.51
N ASP A 146 -11.19 -4.91 4.89
CA ASP A 146 -10.87 -6.34 4.97
C ASP A 146 -9.70 -6.74 4.03
N THR A 147 -8.84 -5.80 3.69
CA THR A 147 -7.72 -5.98 2.76
C THR A 147 -6.46 -5.45 3.41
N SER A 148 -5.37 -6.21 3.31
CA SER A 148 -4.03 -5.77 3.71
C SER A 148 -3.26 -5.26 2.49
N PHE A 149 -2.33 -4.33 2.73
CA PHE A 149 -1.46 -3.78 1.71
C PHE A 149 -0.02 -4.05 2.08
N ASP A 150 0.82 -4.36 1.10
CA ASP A 150 2.26 -4.50 1.32
C ASP A 150 2.98 -3.15 1.32
N VAL A 151 2.36 -2.11 0.77
CA VAL A 151 2.80 -0.72 0.93
C VAL A 151 1.62 0.26 0.85
N ILE A 152 1.71 1.36 1.60
CA ILE A 152 0.77 2.48 1.51
C ILE A 152 1.55 3.72 1.06
N LEU A 153 1.23 4.26 -0.12
CA LEU A 153 1.57 5.63 -0.51
C LEU A 153 0.43 6.56 -0.12
N CYS A 154 0.72 7.67 0.53
CA CYS A 154 -0.28 8.65 0.93
C CYS A 154 0.14 10.08 0.62
N ASP A 155 -0.75 10.81 -0.08
CA ASP A 155 -0.62 12.24 -0.39
C ASP A 155 -1.82 13.03 0.16
N PRO A 156 -1.84 13.34 1.47
CA PRO A 156 -3.03 13.84 2.13
C PRO A 156 -3.26 15.35 1.90
N PRO A 157 -4.52 15.83 1.97
CA PRO A 157 -4.82 17.26 1.98
C PRO A 157 -4.35 17.90 3.31
N PHE A 158 -3.10 18.37 3.31
CA PHE A 158 -2.33 18.68 4.52
C PHE A 158 -2.77 19.95 5.30
N ASN A 159 -3.67 20.78 4.76
CA ASN A 159 -4.25 21.90 5.53
C ASN A 159 -5.53 21.50 6.28
N ARG A 160 -6.32 20.56 5.73
CA ARG A 160 -7.58 20.08 6.34
C ARG A 160 -7.42 18.85 7.22
N VAL A 161 -6.33 18.11 7.05
CA VAL A 161 -6.07 16.89 7.82
C VAL A 161 -5.01 17.17 8.88
N SER A 162 -5.37 16.96 10.15
CA SER A 162 -4.38 17.02 11.23
C SER A 162 -3.46 15.80 11.19
N LEU A 163 -2.23 15.94 11.69
CA LEU A 163 -1.29 14.83 11.77
C LEU A 163 -1.81 13.65 12.62
N SER A 164 -2.58 13.93 13.68
CA SER A 164 -3.20 12.87 14.50
C SER A 164 -4.29 12.13 13.75
N GLN A 165 -5.08 12.82 12.94
CA GLN A 165 -6.09 12.21 12.08
C GLN A 165 -5.44 11.37 10.98
N LEU A 166 -4.39 11.89 10.34
CA LEU A 166 -3.60 11.15 9.36
C LEU A 166 -2.98 9.89 9.97
N PHE A 167 -2.37 9.99 11.14
CA PHE A 167 -1.81 8.85 11.86
C PHE A 167 -2.88 7.79 12.16
N ARG A 168 -4.06 8.21 12.64
CA ARG A 168 -5.19 7.30 12.86
C ARG A 168 -5.64 6.61 11.57
N ALA A 169 -5.76 7.36 10.48
CA ALA A 169 -6.18 6.84 9.18
C ALA A 169 -5.19 5.79 8.66
N VAL A 170 -3.90 6.10 8.67
CA VAL A 170 -2.84 5.16 8.28
C VAL A 170 -2.81 3.95 9.21
N GLY A 171 -2.93 4.13 10.53
CA GLY A 171 -2.96 3.03 11.49
C GLY A 171 -4.13 2.06 11.28
N ILE A 172 -5.29 2.56 10.85
CA ILE A 172 -6.44 1.72 10.48
C ILE A 172 -6.15 0.90 9.23
N LEU A 173 -5.60 1.50 8.18
CA LEU A 173 -5.25 0.78 6.94
C LEU A 173 -4.10 -0.20 7.14
N ALA A 174 -3.14 0.14 8.00
CA ALA A 174 -2.06 -0.74 8.44
C ALA A 174 -2.53 -1.83 9.41
N GLN A 175 -3.82 -1.88 9.76
CA GLN A 175 -4.41 -2.83 10.70
C GLN A 175 -3.68 -2.88 12.05
N GLY A 176 -3.18 -1.72 12.50
CA GLY A 176 -2.39 -1.57 13.73
C GLY A 176 -0.92 -1.98 13.61
N SER A 177 -0.46 -2.45 12.45
CA SER A 177 0.96 -2.77 12.22
C SER A 177 1.79 -1.50 12.06
N LEU A 178 2.77 -1.31 12.94
CA LEU A 178 3.74 -0.23 12.84
C LEU A 178 4.89 -0.54 11.87
N GLU A 179 5.02 -1.80 11.46
CA GLU A 179 6.00 -2.27 10.47
C GLU A 179 5.48 -2.14 9.02
N GLN A 180 4.25 -1.65 8.84
CA GLN A 180 3.66 -1.44 7.52
C GLN A 180 4.57 -0.55 6.67
N PRO A 181 5.03 -1.02 5.49
CA PRO A 181 5.76 -0.16 4.57
C PRO A 181 4.90 1.04 4.18
N LEU A 182 5.42 2.23 4.43
CA LEU A 182 4.71 3.49 4.36
C LEU A 182 5.55 4.51 3.60
N ALA A 183 4.91 5.16 2.64
CA ALA A 183 5.45 6.28 1.88
C ALA A 183 4.49 7.47 2.03
N LEU A 184 4.96 8.57 2.61
CA LEU A 184 4.16 9.76 2.89
C LEU A 184 4.72 10.96 2.14
N CYS A 185 3.87 11.60 1.35
CA CYS A 185 4.15 12.88 0.69
C CYS A 185 3.73 14.00 1.64
N TYR A 186 4.65 14.88 2.05
CA TYR A 186 4.30 15.94 2.99
C TYR A 186 5.18 17.18 2.89
N LEU A 187 4.68 18.30 3.44
CA LEU A 187 5.40 19.57 3.48
C LEU A 187 6.74 19.44 4.21
N ALA A 188 7.84 19.71 3.50
CA ALA A 188 9.20 19.64 4.04
C ALA A 188 9.38 20.57 5.27
N ARG A 189 8.76 21.75 5.26
CA ARG A 189 8.79 22.68 6.41
C ARG A 189 8.09 22.15 7.67
N ARG A 190 7.25 21.11 7.55
CA ARG A 190 6.55 20.45 8.67
C ARG A 190 7.15 19.08 9.00
N SER A 191 8.32 18.74 8.45
CA SER A 191 8.98 17.44 8.63
C SER A 191 9.15 17.07 10.09
N GLY A 192 9.62 17.99 10.95
CA GLY A 192 9.80 17.70 12.38
C GLY A 192 8.51 17.27 13.09
N ALA A 193 7.37 17.91 12.77
CA ALA A 193 6.08 17.53 13.33
C ALA A 193 5.57 16.19 12.77
N LEU A 194 5.75 15.97 11.46
CA LEU A 194 5.42 14.70 10.80
C LEU A 194 6.20 13.54 11.43
N LEU A 195 7.54 13.65 11.45
CA LEU A 195 8.45 12.63 11.97
C LEU A 195 8.20 12.38 13.47
N GLY A 196 7.92 13.42 14.26
CA GLY A 196 7.54 13.25 15.66
C GLY A 196 6.23 12.47 15.84
N THR A 197 5.24 12.71 14.98
CA THR A 197 3.95 11.99 15.02
C THR A 197 4.08 10.55 14.53
N PHE A 198 4.84 10.33 13.46
CA PHE A 198 5.04 9.04 12.82
C PHE A 198 6.28 8.28 13.32
N ALA A 199 6.91 8.73 14.40
CA ALA A 199 8.03 8.04 15.04
C ALA A 199 7.74 6.55 15.32
N PRO A 200 6.52 6.14 15.73
CA PRO A 200 6.21 4.72 15.91
C PRO A 200 6.33 3.88 14.64
N PHE A 201 6.16 4.45 13.45
CA PHE A 201 6.31 3.77 12.16
C PHE A 201 7.76 3.73 11.66
N GLY A 202 8.71 4.38 12.35
CA GLY A 202 10.10 4.47 11.90
C GLY A 202 10.26 5.28 10.60
N LEU A 203 9.40 6.28 10.38
CA LEU A 203 9.43 7.10 9.17
C LEU A 203 10.68 7.99 9.13
N GLU A 204 11.33 8.09 7.97
CA GLU A 204 12.49 8.93 7.73
C GLU A 204 12.32 9.80 6.48
N ALA A 205 13.04 10.92 6.45
CA ALA A 205 13.10 11.79 5.28
C ALA A 205 14.00 11.17 4.21
N THR A 206 13.52 11.11 2.97
CA THR A 206 14.30 10.49 1.88
C THR A 206 15.18 11.49 1.12
N GLY A 207 14.97 12.80 1.32
CA GLY A 207 15.57 13.85 0.51
C GLY A 207 14.92 14.03 -0.87
N LEU A 208 13.99 13.16 -1.27
CA LEU A 208 13.32 13.22 -2.57
C LEU A 208 12.24 14.31 -2.57
N GLN A 209 12.46 15.36 -3.36
CA GLN A 209 11.48 16.41 -3.61
C GLN A 209 10.48 16.00 -4.69
N LEU A 210 9.19 16.29 -4.44
CA LEU A 210 8.09 15.93 -5.33
C LEU A 210 7.58 17.17 -6.07
N GLY A 211 7.41 17.04 -7.38
CA GLY A 211 6.88 18.07 -8.27
C GLY A 211 5.37 17.92 -8.47
N TYR A 212 4.68 19.06 -8.61
CA TYR A 212 3.23 19.14 -8.79
C TYR A 212 2.91 20.07 -9.96
N VAL A 213 1.78 19.82 -10.64
CA VAL A 213 1.38 20.55 -11.84
C VAL A 213 1.12 22.03 -11.55
N SER A 214 0.39 22.32 -10.47
CA SER A 214 -0.10 23.68 -10.18
C SER A 214 0.48 24.32 -8.92
N VAL A 215 1.28 23.58 -8.14
CA VAL A 215 1.93 24.13 -6.94
C VAL A 215 3.15 24.94 -7.35
N ARG A 216 3.21 26.20 -6.89
CA ARG A 216 4.36 27.06 -7.16
C ARG A 216 5.64 26.48 -6.55
N PRO A 217 6.76 26.43 -7.27
CA PRO A 217 8.02 25.87 -6.80
C PRO A 217 8.76 26.87 -5.88
N ILE A 218 8.15 27.20 -4.74
CA ILE A 218 8.75 28.03 -3.68
C ILE A 218 9.06 27.18 -2.45
N ALA A 219 10.02 27.63 -1.63
CA ALA A 219 10.54 26.85 -0.51
C ALA A 219 9.45 26.43 0.49
N GLU A 220 8.43 27.26 0.69
CA GLU A 220 7.31 27.03 1.61
C GLU A 220 6.40 25.89 1.17
N HIS A 221 6.37 25.60 -0.14
CA HIS A 221 5.51 24.60 -0.76
C HIS A 221 6.27 23.33 -1.13
N ARG A 222 7.55 23.23 -0.78
CA ARG A 222 8.34 22.04 -1.06
C ARG A 222 7.70 20.84 -0.36
N ILE A 223 7.31 19.86 -1.16
CA ILE A 223 6.87 18.55 -0.70
C ILE A 223 8.01 17.56 -0.84
N GLU A 224 8.16 16.72 0.16
CA GLU A 224 9.17 15.67 0.21
C GLU A 224 8.51 14.31 0.46
N LEU A 225 9.14 13.25 -0.03
CA LEU A 225 8.78 11.88 0.28
C LEU A 225 9.45 11.42 1.58
N PHE A 226 8.67 10.81 2.46
CA PHE A 226 9.12 10.19 3.69
C PHE A 226 8.79 8.69 3.64
N THR A 227 9.72 7.82 4.04
CA THR A 227 9.51 6.36 4.01
C THR A 227 10.07 5.68 5.26
N ASN A 228 9.56 4.49 5.59
CA ASN A 228 10.16 3.60 6.60
C ASN A 228 10.84 2.35 5.98
N PHE A 229 11.07 2.41 4.66
CA PHE A 229 11.75 1.37 3.90
C PHE A 229 12.76 2.03 2.96
N PRO A 230 13.84 1.33 2.60
CA PRO A 230 14.87 1.89 1.74
C PRO A 230 14.31 2.16 0.35
N ILE A 231 14.65 3.33 -0.20
CA ILE A 231 14.44 3.65 -1.60
C ILE A 231 15.80 3.71 -2.30
N ASP A 232 15.85 3.36 -3.58
CA ASP A 232 17.11 3.45 -4.32
C ASP A 232 17.57 4.92 -4.37
N PRO A 233 18.88 5.18 -4.17
CA PRO A 233 19.43 6.51 -4.32
C PRO A 233 19.21 7.00 -5.75
N VAL A 234 18.86 8.28 -5.86
CA VAL A 234 18.61 9.00 -7.12
C VAL A 234 19.91 9.24 -7.86
#